data_AF-A0A7L4AJU8-F1
#
_entry.id   AF-A0A7L4AJU8-F1
#
_cell.length_a   1.000
_cell.length_b   1.000
_cell.length_c   1.000
_cell.angle_alpha   90.00
_cell.angle_beta   90.00
_cell.angle_gamma   90.00
#
_symmetry.space_group_name_H-M   'P 1'
#
loop_
_entity.id
_entity.type
_entity.pdbx_description
1 polymer ?
#
loop_
_entity_poly.entity_id
_entity_poly.type
_entity_poly.pdbx_seq_one_letter_code
_entity_poly.pdbx_strand_id
1 'polypeptide(L)' 'GKGLEWVANIDSSGGYRGYAPSVQGRFTVSRDNSQNLLTLQMNSLRADDTATYYCAK' A
#
# COMPACT_ATOMS: atom_id res chain seq x y z
N GLY A 1 22.02 -0.35 0.33
CA GLY A 1 20.65 -0.69 -0.11
C GLY A 1 19.88 0.59 -0.38
N LYS A 2 18.78 0.53 -1.14
CA LYS A 2 17.83 1.66 -1.23
C LYS A 2 17.16 1.89 0.13
N GLY A 3 16.81 3.13 0.42
CA GLY A 3 16.04 3.48 1.62
C GLY A 3 14.59 2.99 1.53
N LEU A 4 13.85 3.10 2.64
CA LEU A 4 12.41 2.85 2.64
C LEU A 4 11.70 3.92 1.80
N GLU A 5 10.80 3.49 0.93
CA GLU A 5 9.96 4.37 0.12
C GLU A 5 8.50 4.17 0.52
N TRP A 6 7.75 5.27 0.60
CA TRP A 6 6.32 5.21 0.89
C TRP A 6 5.55 4.76 -0.36
N VAL A 7 4.62 3.79 -0.20
CA VAL A 7 3.91 3.13 -1.31
C VAL A 7 2.42 3.48 -1.33
N ALA A 8 1.74 3.31 -0.19
CA ALA A 8 0.32 3.62 -0.05
C ALA A 8 -0.01 3.88 1.43
N ASN A 9 -1.07 4.65 1.67
CA ASN A 9 -1.63 4.85 3.00
C ASN A 9 -3.15 4.82 2.96
N ILE A 10 -3.75 4.46 4.09
CA ILE A 10 -5.17 4.62 4.35
C ILE A 10 -5.31 5.19 5.75
N ASP A 11 -6.19 6.17 5.92
CA ASP A 11 -6.47 6.73 7.23
C ASP A 11 -7.26 5.75 8.12
N SER A 12 -7.42 6.08 9.40
CA SER A 12 -8.14 5.22 10.35
C SER A 12 -9.62 5.03 10.00
N SER A 13 -10.23 6.02 9.34
CA SER A 13 -11.62 5.96 8.89
C SER A 13 -11.81 5.11 7.62
N GLY A 14 -10.75 4.90 6.83
CA GLY A 14 -10.83 4.26 5.53
C GLY A 14 -11.28 5.17 4.38
N GLY A 15 -11.58 6.43 4.69
CA GLY A 15 -12.11 7.44 3.77
C GLY A 15 -11.05 8.14 2.94
N TYR A 16 -9.81 8.23 3.45
CA TYR A 16 -8.68 8.79 2.70
C TYR A 16 -7.68 7.71 2.33
N ARG A 17 -7.29 7.66 1.05
CA ARG A 17 -6.29 6.75 0.52
C ARG A 17 -5.29 7.53 -0.31
N GLY A 18 -4.02 7.36 -0.02
CA GLY A 18 -2.92 7.88 -0.82
C GLY A 18 -2.15 6.74 -1.47
N TYR A 19 -1.64 7.01 -2.68
CA TYR A 19 -0.79 6.09 -3.43
C TYR A 19 0.43 6.85 -3.96
N ALA A 20 1.59 6.20 -3.95
CA ALA A 20 2.76 6.73 -4.63
C ALA A 20 2.52 6.74 -6.15
N PRO A 21 3.04 7.74 -6.89
CA PRO A 21 2.87 7.81 -8.34
C PRO A 21 3.34 6.54 -9.09
N SER A 22 4.33 5.83 -8.55
CA SER A 22 4.85 4.58 -9.11
C SER A 22 3.83 3.44 -9.14
N VAL A 23 2.86 3.43 -8.21
CA VAL A 23 1.88 2.33 -8.04
C VAL A 23 0.43 2.75 -8.26
N GLN A 24 0.19 4.04 -8.53
CA GLN A 24 -1.15 4.56 -8.74
C GLN A 24 -1.88 3.83 -9.89
N GLY A 25 -3.12 3.42 -9.63
CA GLY A 25 -3.94 2.64 -10.58
C GLY A 25 -3.58 1.15 -10.68
N ARG A 26 -2.53 0.69 -10.00
CA ARG A 26 -2.10 -0.72 -9.97
C ARG A 26 -2.33 -1.35 -8.60
N PHE A 27 -2.02 -0.61 -7.54
CA PHE A 27 -2.14 -1.11 -6.17
C PHE A 27 -3.39 -0.52 -5.51
N THR A 28 -3.99 -1.32 -4.62
CA THR A 28 -5.18 -0.94 -3.84
C THR A 28 -4.93 -1.27 -2.37
N VAL A 29 -4.86 -0.26 -1.51
CA VAL A 29 -4.88 -0.42 -0.06
C VAL A 29 -6.32 -0.42 0.46
N SER A 30 -6.64 -1.35 1.34
CA SER A 30 -7.91 -1.44 2.04
C SER A 30 -7.69 -1.83 3.51
N ARG A 31 -8.68 -1.55 4.34
CA ARG A 31 -8.64 -1.81 5.78
C ARG A 31 -9.99 -2.35 6.23
N ASP A 32 -9.94 -3.37 7.07
CA ASP A 32 -11.09 -3.85 7.84
C ASP A 32 -10.86 -3.51 9.32
N ASN A 33 -11.62 -2.55 9.84
CA ASN A 33 -11.53 -2.11 11.23
C ASN A 33 -12.12 -3.12 12.22
N SER A 34 -13.06 -3.97 11.79
CA SER A 34 -13.62 -5.02 12.65
C SER A 34 -12.62 -6.14 12.91
N GLN A 35 -11.71 -6.37 11.95
CA GLN A 35 -10.68 -7.41 12.01
C GLN A 35 -9.28 -6.85 12.33
N ASN A 36 -9.13 -5.53 12.46
CA ASN A 36 -7.85 -4.84 12.56
C ASN A 36 -6.85 -5.28 11.47
N LEU A 37 -7.35 -5.47 10.24
CA LEU A 37 -6.59 -5.99 9.11
C LEU A 37 -6.33 -4.88 8.09
N LEU A 38 -5.08 -4.77 7.63
CA LEU A 38 -4.69 -3.95 6.49
C LEU A 38 -4.31 -4.85 5.34
N THR A 39 -4.88 -4.58 4.16
CA THR A 39 -4.64 -5.36 2.95
C THR A 39 -4.05 -4.44 1.88
N LEU A 40 -2.97 -4.88 1.25
CA LEU A 40 -2.42 -4.25 0.05
C LEU A 40 -2.57 -5.23 -1.11
N GLN A 41 -3.56 -4.99 -1.95
CA GLN A 41 -3.73 -5.73 -3.19
C GLN A 41 -2.85 -5.10 -4.27
N MET A 42 -1.98 -5.91 -4.87
CA MET A 42 -1.05 -5.47 -5.91
C MET A 42 -1.46 -6.09 -7.24
N ASN A 43 -2.00 -5.29 -8.16
CA ASN A 43 -2.34 -5.72 -9.51
C ASN A 43 -1.26 -5.24 -10.50
N SER A 44 -1.09 -5.96 -11.62
CA SER A 44 -0.16 -5.57 -12.69
C SER A 44 1.28 -5.28 -12.19
N LEU A 45 1.86 -6.23 -11.46
CA LEU A 45 3.23 -6.16 -10.95
C LEU A 45 4.26 -6.05 -12.09
N ARG A 46 5.32 -5.30 -11.83
CA ARG A 46 6.49 -5.07 -12.70
C ARG A 46 7.75 -5.53 -11.98
N ALA A 47 8.84 -5.74 -12.73
CA ALA A 47 10.13 -6.11 -12.14
C ALA A 47 10.59 -5.10 -11.07
N ASP A 48 10.35 -3.81 -11.32
CA ASP A 48 10.70 -2.70 -10.41
C ASP A 48 9.92 -2.71 -9.09
N ASP A 49 8.81 -3.44 -8.99
CA ASP A 49 8.05 -3.58 -7.74
C ASP A 49 8.66 -4.63 -6.80
N THR A 50 9.76 -5.29 -7.19
CA THR A 50 10.42 -6.30 -6.36
C THR A 50 11.12 -5.63 -5.17
N ALA A 51 10.53 -5.77 -3.99
CA ALA A 51 11.04 -5.22 -2.75
C ALA A 51 10.51 -5.99 -1.53
N THR A 52 11.07 -5.69 -0.36
CA THR A 52 10.44 -6.10 0.90
C THR A 52 9.39 -5.06 1.29
N TYR A 53 8.15 -5.50 1.48
CA TYR A 53 7.03 -4.64 1.85
C TYR A 53 6.79 -4.70 3.36
N TYR A 54 6.61 -3.53 3.97
CA TYR A 54 6.35 -3.39 5.39
C TYR A 54 5.03 -2.68 5.61
N CYS A 55 4.20 -3.24 6.50
CA CYS A 55 3.04 -2.54 7.05
C CYS A 55 3.49 -1.73 8.27
N ALA A 56 3.13 -0.44 8.32
CA ALA A 56 3.39 0.46 9.44
C ALA A 56 2.09 1.14 9.90
N LYS A 57 2.01 1.48 11.19
CA LYS A 57 0.87 2.15 11.83
C LYS A 57 1.34 3.40 12.55
#